data_AF-A0A0G3BRQ8-F1
#
_entry.id   AF-A0A0G3BRQ8-F1
#
_cell.length_a   1.000
_cell.length_b   1.000
_cell.length_c   1.000
_cell.angle_alpha   90.00
_cell.angle_beta   90.00
_cell.angle_gamma   90.00
#
_symmetry.space_group_name_H-M   'P 1'
#
loop_
_entity.id
_entity.type
_entity.pdbx_description
1 polymer ?
#
loop_
_entity_poly.entity_id
_entity_poly.type
_entity_poly.pdbx_seq_one_letter_code
_entity_poly.pdbx_strand_id
1 'polypeptide(L)'
;MTTTNKTRYTRRPAILFYNGRSLHVEQITPALEFTRKPACDEDFDKPGLLATAYITKTVHVADTVWEELVGDRDKRFNFLRGEGGHLGTGHTADAFLCVELVTPTYGRLLINPEGGDTPLYVASID
;
A
#
# COMPACT_ATOMS: atom_id res chain seq x y z
N MET A 1 17.00 18.74 -17.51
CA MET A 1 16.64 17.31 -17.65
C MET A 1 16.80 16.68 -16.29
N THR A 2 15.72 16.53 -15.55
CA THR A 2 15.76 15.94 -14.19
C THR A 2 15.70 14.44 -14.37
N THR A 3 16.83 13.77 -14.17
CA THR A 3 16.92 12.31 -14.19
C THR A 3 16.13 11.78 -12.99
N THR A 4 14.91 11.31 -13.20
CA THR A 4 14.17 10.59 -12.17
C THR A 4 14.96 9.33 -11.85
N ASN A 5 15.70 9.34 -10.73
CA ASN A 5 16.31 8.14 -10.19
C ASN A 5 15.16 7.18 -9.85
N LYS A 6 14.95 6.17 -10.70
CA LYS A 6 14.01 5.09 -10.41
C LYS A 6 14.55 4.34 -9.20
N THR A 7 14.00 4.61 -8.02
CA THR A 7 14.38 3.93 -6.78
C THR A 7 14.25 2.43 -7.00
N ARG A 8 15.34 1.69 -6.80
CA ARG A 8 15.34 0.23 -7.01
C ARG A 8 14.80 -0.45 -5.75
N TYR A 9 13.57 -0.93 -5.83
CA TYR A 9 12.97 -1.74 -4.77
C TYR A 9 13.40 -3.20 -4.88
N THR A 10 13.57 -3.84 -3.72
CA THR A 10 13.84 -5.29 -3.62
C THR A 10 12.72 -5.98 -2.86
N ARG A 11 12.44 -7.22 -3.26
CA ARG A 11 11.45 -8.09 -2.62
C ARG A 11 12.15 -9.21 -1.88
N ARG A 12 11.76 -9.45 -0.64
CA ARG A 12 12.26 -10.57 0.15
C ARG A 12 11.09 -11.36 0.72
N PRO A 13 10.96 -12.66 0.43
CA PRO A 13 9.99 -13.51 1.11
C PRO A 13 10.22 -13.50 2.63
N ALA A 14 9.13 -13.39 3.39
CA ALA A 14 9.13 -13.41 4.85
C ALA A 14 7.88 -14.12 5.37
N ILE A 15 7.94 -14.53 6.65
CA ILE A 15 6.80 -15.03 7.39
C ILE A 15 6.56 -14.07 8.56
N LEU A 16 5.33 -13.58 8.69
CA LEU A 16 4.91 -12.70 9.78
C LEU A 16 3.82 -13.37 10.61
N PHE A 17 3.81 -13.10 11.92
CA PHE A 17 2.70 -13.50 12.77
C PHE A 17 1.80 -12.29 13.05
N TYR A 18 0.55 -12.34 12.59
CA TYR A 18 -0.40 -11.24 12.68
C TYR A 18 -1.80 -11.79 13.02
N ASN A 19 -2.50 -11.16 13.97
CA ASN A 19 -3.82 -11.57 14.44
C ASN A 19 -3.93 -13.09 14.74
N GLY A 20 -2.91 -13.65 15.39
CA GLY A 20 -2.89 -15.07 15.78
C GLY A 20 -2.61 -16.04 14.63
N ARG A 21 -2.20 -15.57 13.45
CA ARG A 21 -1.94 -16.38 12.25
C ARG A 21 -0.58 -16.08 11.64
N SER A 22 0.03 -17.10 11.05
CA SER A 22 1.23 -16.94 10.21
C SER A 22 0.82 -16.54 8.79
N LEU A 23 1.43 -15.48 8.27
CA LEU A 23 1.24 -14.96 6.92
C LEU A 23 2.55 -15.11 6.14
N HIS A 24 2.46 -15.62 4.92
CA HIS A 24 3.55 -15.53 3.95
C HIS A 24 3.43 -14.19 3.22
N VAL A 25 4.51 -13.41 3.21
CA VAL A 25 4.51 -12.06 2.65
C VAL A 25 5.78 -11.80 1.85
N GLU A 26 5.75 -10.76 1.02
CA GLU A 26 6.96 -10.17 0.43
C GLU A 26 7.26 -8.82 1.11
N GLN A 27 8.40 -8.71 1.78
CA GLN A 27 8.88 -7.45 2.31
C GLN A 27 9.51 -6.60 1.19
N ILE A 28 9.14 -5.33 1.13
CA ILE A 28 9.72 -4.33 0.23
C ILE A 28 10.80 -3.51 0.95
N THR A 29 11.95 -3.34 0.29
CA THR A 29 13.05 -2.48 0.77
C THR A 29 13.55 -1.57 -0.36
N PRO A 30 13.81 -0.26 -0.11
CA PRO A 30 13.63 0.45 1.16
C PRO A 30 12.15 0.71 1.51
N ALA A 31 11.91 1.32 2.68
CA ALA A 31 10.60 1.82 3.06
C ALA A 31 10.05 2.79 1.99
N LEU A 32 8.72 2.81 1.86
CA LEU A 32 7.99 3.59 0.88
C LEU A 32 7.29 4.76 1.57
N GLU A 33 7.17 5.88 0.88
CA GLU A 33 6.32 6.98 1.31
C GLU A 33 4.86 6.66 0.93
N PHE A 34 4.01 6.50 1.93
CA PHE A 34 2.58 6.24 1.76
C PHE A 34 1.79 7.53 1.89
N THR A 35 1.02 7.86 0.85
CA THR A 35 -0.01 8.88 0.94
C THR A 35 -1.21 8.30 1.68
N ARG A 36 -1.63 8.97 2.74
CA ARG A 36 -2.88 8.64 3.45
C ARG A 36 -4.05 9.29 2.74
N LYS A 37 -5.17 8.59 2.63
CA LYS A 37 -6.45 9.19 2.25
C LYS A 37 -6.79 10.33 3.23
N PRO A 38 -6.98 11.57 2.74
CA PRO A 38 -7.38 12.70 3.57
C PRO A 38 -8.70 12.41 4.30
N ALA A 39 -8.74 12.64 5.60
CA ALA A 39 -9.97 12.61 6.38
C ALA A 39 -10.66 13.99 6.41
N CYS A 40 -9.91 15.06 6.17
CA CYS A 40 -10.41 16.43 6.02
C CYS A 40 -9.53 17.24 5.04
N ASP A 41 -9.96 18.46 4.70
CA ASP A 41 -9.25 19.36 3.78
C ASP A 41 -7.83 19.72 4.26
N GLU A 42 -7.59 19.70 5.58
CA GLU A 42 -6.28 19.97 6.19
C GLU A 42 -5.27 18.83 5.99
N ASP A 43 -5.73 17.64 5.58
CA ASP A 43 -4.85 16.48 5.37
C ASP A 43 -4.20 16.47 3.98
N PHE A 44 -4.65 17.31 3.04
CA PHE A 44 -4.14 17.31 1.66
C PHE A 44 -2.67 17.70 1.54
N ASP A 45 -2.17 18.54 2.46
CA ASP A 45 -0.79 19.01 2.47
C ASP A 45 0.12 18.23 3.43
N LYS A 46 -0.40 17.18 4.08
CA LYS A 46 0.40 16.39 5.01
C LYS A 46 1.39 15.50 4.24
N PRO A 47 2.68 15.48 4.66
CA PRO A 47 3.67 14.61 4.03
C PRO A 47 3.25 13.14 4.18
N GLY A 48 3.69 12.30 3.24
CA GLY A 48 3.42 10.87 3.30
C GLY A 48 4.12 10.21 4.49
N LEU A 49 3.62 9.05 4.88
CA LEU A 49 4.18 8.25 5.96
C LEU A 49 5.24 7.29 5.41
N LEU A 50 6.48 7.40 5.89
CA LEU A 50 7.53 6.47 5.51
C LEU A 50 7.34 5.14 6.25
N ALA A 51 6.95 4.09 5.52
CA ALA A 51 6.66 2.78 6.12
C ALA A 51 7.26 1.61 5.34
N THR A 52 7.63 0.54 6.05
CA THR A 52 8.01 -0.74 5.43
C THR A 52 6.76 -1.45 4.93
N ALA A 53 6.74 -1.86 3.67
CA ALA A 53 5.59 -2.58 3.11
C ALA A 53 5.82 -4.10 3.10
N TYR A 54 4.78 -4.83 3.47
CA TYR A 54 4.70 -6.29 3.41
C TYR A 54 3.50 -6.69 2.56
N ILE A 55 3.76 -7.24 1.38
CA ILE A 55 2.70 -7.64 0.44
C ILE A 55 2.11 -8.97 0.88
N THR A 56 0.80 -9.00 1.17
CA THR A 56 0.07 -10.23 1.52
C THR A 56 -0.49 -10.93 0.30
N LYS A 57 -0.84 -10.18 -0.75
CA LYS A 57 -1.29 -10.70 -2.04
C LYS A 57 -1.12 -9.67 -3.16
N THR A 58 -1.09 -10.18 -4.38
CA THR A 58 -1.07 -9.39 -5.61
C THR A 58 -2.36 -9.61 -6.39
N VAL A 59 -2.96 -8.52 -6.87
CA VAL A 59 -4.20 -8.53 -7.65
C VAL A 59 -3.94 -7.83 -8.97
N HIS A 60 -4.24 -8.51 -10.07
CA HIS A 60 -4.21 -7.93 -11.40
C HIS A 60 -5.59 -7.38 -11.75
N VAL A 61 -5.64 -6.10 -12.13
CA VAL A 61 -6.90 -5.41 -12.46
C VAL A 61 -6.79 -4.67 -13.78
N ALA A 62 -7.93 -4.33 -14.37
CA ALA A 62 -7.98 -3.44 -15.52
C ALA A 62 -7.63 -2.00 -15.12
N ASP A 63 -7.17 -1.21 -16.09
CA ASP A 63 -6.85 0.21 -15.91
C ASP A 63 -8.04 1.02 -15.37
N THR A 64 -9.28 0.61 -15.68
CA THR A 64 -10.49 1.26 -15.14
C THR A 64 -10.59 1.19 -13.62
N VAL A 65 -10.06 0.16 -12.98
CA VAL A 65 -10.05 0.04 -11.51
C VAL A 65 -9.11 1.07 -10.89
N TRP A 66 -8.01 1.40 -11.58
CA TRP A 66 -7.12 2.47 -11.16
C TRP A 66 -7.79 3.84 -11.28
N GLU A 67 -8.45 4.09 -12.40
CA GLU A 67 -9.18 5.34 -12.63
C GLU A 67 -10.26 5.54 -11.56
N GLU A 68 -10.99 4.48 -11.21
CA GLU A 68 -11.95 4.51 -10.09
C GLU A 68 -11.28 4.80 -8.75
N LEU A 69 -10.12 4.19 -8.47
CA LEU A 69 -9.37 4.41 -7.22
C LEU A 69 -8.88 5.85 -7.07
N VAL A 70 -8.43 6.47 -8.17
CA VAL A 70 -7.97 7.87 -8.19
C VAL A 70 -9.14 8.85 -8.18
N GLY A 71 -10.21 8.53 -8.90
CA GLY A 71 -11.37 9.41 -9.09
C GLY A 71 -12.36 9.41 -7.93
N ASP A 72 -12.47 8.31 -7.18
CA ASP A 72 -13.38 8.18 -6.03
C ASP A 72 -12.68 7.49 -4.86
N ARG A 73 -12.31 8.29 -3.86
CA ARG A 73 -11.61 7.83 -2.66
C ARG A 73 -12.50 7.01 -1.72
N ASP A 74 -13.83 7.11 -1.83
CA ASP A 74 -14.80 6.36 -1.01
C ASP A 74 -15.24 5.06 -1.70
N LYS A 75 -14.76 4.83 -2.92
CA LYS A 75 -15.01 3.60 -3.65
C LYS A 75 -14.51 2.40 -2.86
N ARG A 76 -15.42 1.43 -2.70
CA ARG A 76 -15.15 0.17 -2.02
C ARG A 76 -14.78 -0.91 -3.01
N PHE A 77 -13.75 -1.67 -2.67
CA PHE A 77 -13.24 -2.76 -3.48
C PHE A 77 -13.28 -4.05 -2.67
N ASN A 78 -14.06 -5.03 -3.13
CA ASN A 78 -14.23 -6.31 -2.43
C ASN A 78 -12.89 -7.04 -2.19
N PHE A 79 -11.92 -6.87 -3.08
CA PHE A 79 -10.60 -7.49 -2.93
C PHE A 79 -9.74 -6.85 -1.83
N LEU A 80 -10.11 -5.67 -1.31
CA LEU A 80 -9.46 -5.05 -0.16
C LEU A 80 -10.05 -5.49 1.17
N ARG A 81 -11.31 -5.96 1.18
CA ARG A 81 -12.05 -6.27 2.40
C ARG A 81 -11.30 -7.27 3.28
N GLY A 82 -11.01 -6.86 4.52
CA GLY A 82 -10.33 -7.71 5.51
C GLY A 82 -8.83 -7.87 5.29
N GLU A 83 -8.25 -7.15 4.33
CA GLU A 83 -6.81 -7.15 4.06
C GLU A 83 -6.10 -6.01 4.79
N GLY A 84 -4.77 -6.05 4.77
CA GLY A 84 -3.96 -4.98 5.33
C GLY A 84 -3.89 -4.98 6.85
N GLY A 85 -3.44 -3.85 7.39
CA GLY A 85 -3.15 -3.70 8.81
C GLY A 85 -1.80 -3.02 9.06
N HIS A 86 -1.63 -2.60 10.31
CA HIS A 86 -0.41 -1.95 10.79
C HIS A 86 0.37 -2.91 11.70
N LEU A 87 1.66 -3.04 11.42
CA LEU A 87 2.60 -3.90 12.13
C LEU A 87 3.51 -3.02 12.99
N GLY A 88 2.94 -2.34 13.99
CA GLY A 88 3.74 -1.51 14.88
C GLY A 88 2.98 -1.02 16.11
N THR A 89 3.58 -1.21 17.28
CA THR A 89 3.26 -0.47 18.50
C THR A 89 4.58 -0.14 19.22
N GLY A 90 5.14 1.06 19.01
CA GLY A 90 6.36 1.52 19.71
C GLY A 90 7.41 2.22 18.84
N HIS A 91 8.68 2.16 19.26
CA HIS A 91 9.85 2.91 18.74
C HIS A 91 10.39 2.46 17.36
N THR A 92 9.71 1.58 16.63
CA THR A 92 10.11 1.13 15.29
C THR A 92 9.31 1.84 14.21
N ALA A 93 9.95 2.16 13.08
CA ALA A 93 9.31 2.78 11.92
C ALA A 93 8.04 2.02 11.50
N ASP A 94 7.06 2.76 10.98
CA ASP A 94 5.78 2.20 10.56
C ASP A 94 5.96 1.04 9.57
N ALA A 95 5.07 0.06 9.67
CA ALA A 95 5.04 -1.08 8.78
C ALA A 95 3.61 -1.45 8.43
N PHE A 96 3.37 -1.72 7.16
CA PHE A 96 2.03 -1.98 6.63
C PHE A 96 1.96 -3.34 5.94
N LEU A 97 0.88 -4.06 6.24
CA LEU A 97 0.40 -5.15 5.39
C LEU A 97 -0.33 -4.52 4.20
N CYS A 98 0.03 -4.91 2.99
CA CYS A 98 -0.47 -4.31 1.77
C CYS A 98 -0.98 -5.35 0.77
N VAL A 99 -2.00 -4.96 0.02
CA VAL A 99 -2.35 -5.58 -1.26
C VAL A 99 -1.56 -4.88 -2.36
N GLU A 100 -0.87 -5.65 -3.20
CA GLU A 100 -0.29 -5.11 -4.43
C GLU A 100 -1.35 -5.11 -5.53
N LEU A 101 -1.60 -3.95 -6.12
CA LEU A 101 -2.42 -3.78 -7.31
C LEU A 101 -1.51 -3.67 -8.53
N VAL A 102 -1.76 -4.48 -9.56
CA VAL A 102 -1.01 -4.44 -10.82
C VAL A 102 -1.96 -4.10 -11.95
N THR A 103 -1.61 -3.08 -12.71
CA THR A 103 -2.35 -2.64 -13.90
C THR A 103 -1.48 -2.80 -15.15
N PRO A 104 -2.08 -3.00 -16.33
CA PRO A 104 -1.34 -3.01 -17.60
C PRO A 104 -0.62 -1.70 -17.89
N THR A 105 -1.23 -0.55 -17.59
CA THR A 105 -0.73 0.77 -18.04
C THR A 105 -0.11 1.58 -16.90
N TYR A 106 -0.70 1.57 -15.71
CA TYR A 106 -0.31 2.45 -14.61
C TYR A 106 0.73 1.83 -13.65
N GLY A 107 1.16 0.60 -13.90
CA GLY A 107 2.13 -0.09 -13.07
C GLY A 107 1.52 -0.61 -11.76
N ARG A 108 2.27 -0.45 -10.67
CA ARG A 108 2.03 -1.11 -9.38
C ARG A 108 1.78 -0.12 -8.24
N LEU A 109 0.71 -0.38 -7.47
CA LEU A 109 0.45 0.29 -6.19
C LEU A 109 0.46 -0.70 -5.05
N LEU A 110 0.93 -0.24 -3.90
CA LEU A 110 0.71 -0.90 -2.63
C LEU A 110 -0.40 -0.19 -1.88
N ILE A 111 -1.41 -0.94 -1.48
CA ILE A 111 -2.59 -0.42 -0.80
C ILE A 111 -2.69 -1.09 0.57
N ASN A 112 -2.71 -0.29 1.64
CA ASN A 112 -3.11 -0.76 2.96
C ASN A 112 -4.53 -0.24 3.28
N PRO A 113 -5.55 -1.11 3.30
CA PRO A 113 -6.93 -0.75 3.66
C PRO A 113 -7.25 -0.89 5.17
N GLU A 114 -6.28 -1.26 6.02
CA GLU A 114 -6.43 -1.48 7.47
C GLU A 114 -7.63 -2.34 7.88
N GLY A 115 -7.87 -3.43 7.15
CA GLY A 115 -9.00 -4.35 7.37
C GLY A 115 -10.31 -3.90 6.75
N GLY A 116 -10.39 -2.65 6.27
CA GLY A 116 -11.53 -2.09 5.55
C GLY A 116 -11.61 -2.56 4.09
N ASP A 117 -12.44 -1.90 3.28
CA ASP A 117 -12.60 -2.16 1.85
C ASP A 117 -12.28 -0.94 0.96
N THR A 118 -11.62 0.07 1.52
CA THR A 118 -11.22 1.31 0.82
C THR A 118 -9.70 1.51 0.88
N PRO A 119 -9.07 2.15 -0.11
CA PRO A 119 -7.64 2.42 -0.10
C PRO A 119 -7.29 3.53 0.90
N LEU A 120 -6.85 3.16 2.11
CA LEU A 120 -6.55 4.13 3.17
C LEU A 120 -5.13 4.69 3.08
N TYR A 121 -4.15 3.85 2.77
CA TYR A 121 -2.79 4.26 2.47
C TYR A 121 -2.35 3.68 1.14
N VAL A 122 -1.70 4.51 0.30
CA VAL A 122 -1.27 4.13 -1.04
C VAL A 122 0.17 4.57 -1.26
N ALA A 123 0.98 3.68 -1.85
CA ALA A 123 2.33 4.01 -2.33
C ALA A 123 2.54 3.45 -3.74
N SER A 124 3.21 4.23 -4.60
CA SER A 124 3.75 3.74 -5.87
C SER A 124 5.08 3.01 -5.63
N ILE A 125 5.29 1.91 -6.35
CA ILE A 125 6.55 1.13 -6.31
C ILE A 125 7.24 1.06 -7.69
N ASP A 126 6.73 1.81 -8.67
CA ASP A 126 7.34 1.97 -10.00
C ASP A 126 7.91 3.38 -10.23
#